data_AF-A0A538SEH6-F1
#
_entry.id   AF-A0A538SEH6-F1
#
_cell.length_a   1.000
_cell.length_b   1.000
_cell.length_c   1.000
_cell.angle_alpha   90.00
_cell.angle_beta   90.00
_cell.angle_gamma   90.00
#
_symmetry.space_group_name_H-M   'P 1'
#
loop_
_entity.id
_entity.type
_entity.pdbx_description
1 polymer ?
#
loop_
_entity_poly.entity_id
_entity_poly.type
_entity_poly.pdbx_seq_one_letter_code
_entity_poly.pdbx_strand_id
1 'polypeptide(L)'
;FAFWALFNPGEEIILFEPFYTNYATMALLAGVDVKPIPCDARSGYHLPPVEAIERAVGARTKGILLCAPSNPTGTAYTAAEVDAICELAKRRDLW
;
A
#
# COMPACT_ATOMS: atom_id res chain seq x y z
N PHE A 1 -16.20 1.86 1.48
CA PHE A 1 -16.72 1.72 0.11
C PHE A 1 -15.62 1.36 -0.90
N ALA A 2 -14.49 2.07 -0.95
CA ALA A 2 -13.41 1.81 -1.93
C ALA A 2 -13.00 0.32 -2.04
N PHE A 3 -12.78 -0.37 -0.91
CA PHE A 3 -12.46 -1.81 -0.91
C PHE A 3 -13.48 -2.66 -1.69
N TRP A 4 -14.78 -2.55 -1.39
CA TRP A 4 -15.82 -3.31 -2.10
C TRP A 4 -16.08 -2.82 -3.54
N ALA A 5 -15.66 -1.61 -3.90
CA ALA A 5 -15.88 -1.05 -5.22
C ALA A 5 -14.75 -1.39 -6.21
N LEU A 6 -13.52 -1.53 -5.70
CA LEU A 6 -12.32 -1.67 -6.52
C LEU A 6 -11.75 -3.09 -6.53
N PHE A 7 -12.10 -3.91 -5.54
CA PHE A 7 -11.53 -5.25 -5.36
C PHE A 7 -12.60 -6.34 -5.34
N ASN A 8 -12.22 -7.52 -5.80
CA ASN A 8 -12.94 -8.77 -5.66
C ASN A 8 -12.37 -9.59 -4.48
N PRO A 9 -13.17 -10.49 -3.87
CA PRO A 9 -12.67 -11.43 -2.88
C PRO A 9 -11.50 -12.28 -3.40
N GLY A 10 -10.44 -12.40 -2.61
CA GLY A 10 -9.20 -13.12 -2.92
C GLY A 10 -8.13 -12.26 -3.62
N GLU A 11 -8.45 -11.02 -4.00
CA GLU A 11 -7.45 -10.05 -4.46
C GLU A 11 -6.65 -9.48 -3.29
N GLU A 12 -5.51 -8.87 -3.60
CA GLU A 12 -4.51 -8.44 -2.63
C GLU A 12 -4.23 -6.94 -2.76
N ILE A 13 -4.07 -6.25 -1.63
CA ILE A 13 -3.66 -4.85 -1.56
C ILE A 13 -2.34 -4.73 -0.80
N ILE A 14 -1.44 -3.87 -1.27
CA ILE A 14 -0.20 -3.54 -0.56
C ILE A 14 -0.46 -2.41 0.44
N LEU A 15 0.01 -2.59 1.67
CA LEU A 15 0.03 -1.58 2.74
C LEU A 15 1.45 -1.42 3.31
N PHE A 16 1.74 -0.25 3.86
CA PHE A 16 3.05 0.07 4.45
C PHE A 16 2.97 0.09 5.99
N GLU A 17 3.73 -0.77 6.67
CA GLU A 17 3.69 -0.87 8.13
C GLU A 17 4.61 0.15 8.82
N PRO A 18 4.20 0.72 9.97
CA PRO A 18 2.89 0.53 10.60
C PRO A 18 1.80 1.36 9.91
N PHE A 19 0.58 0.82 9.82
CA PHE A 19 -0.58 1.48 9.21
C PHE A 19 -1.79 1.50 10.17
N TYR A 20 -2.76 2.38 9.89
CA TYR A 20 -4.03 2.46 10.62
C TYR A 20 -4.81 1.14 10.54
N THR A 21 -5.03 0.50 11.69
CA THR A 21 -5.55 -0.88 11.81
C THR A 21 -6.84 -1.14 11.03
N ASN A 22 -7.72 -0.13 10.89
CA ASN A 22 -8.97 -0.30 10.18
C ASN A 22 -8.80 -0.56 8.67
N TYR A 23 -7.65 -0.26 8.06
CA TYR A 23 -7.40 -0.68 6.67
C TYR A 23 -7.42 -2.20 6.54
N ALA A 24 -6.78 -2.92 7.47
CA ALA A 24 -6.81 -4.39 7.49
C ALA A 24 -8.20 -4.92 7.83
N THR A 25 -8.93 -4.27 8.75
CA THR A 25 -10.32 -4.65 9.06
C THR A 25 -11.23 -4.47 7.83
N MET A 26 -11.11 -3.36 7.10
CA MET A 26 -11.91 -3.13 5.90
C MET A 26 -11.55 -4.09 4.77
N ALA A 27 -10.26 -4.39 4.57
CA ALA A 27 -9.80 -5.38 3.61
C ALA A 27 -10.38 -6.77 3.93
N LEU A 28 -10.28 -7.20 5.19
CA LEU A 28 -10.85 -8.46 5.68
C LEU A 28 -12.36 -8.54 5.40
N LEU A 29 -13.12 -7.50 5.75
CA LEU A 29 -14.57 -7.45 5.52
C LEU A 29 -14.96 -7.42 4.03
N ALA A 30 -14.04 -7.02 3.15
CA ALA A 30 -14.20 -7.07 1.70
C ALA A 30 -13.66 -8.37 1.07
N GLY A 31 -13.07 -9.27 1.86
CA GLY A 31 -12.43 -10.48 1.36
C GLY A 31 -11.11 -10.21 0.63
N VAL A 32 -10.46 -9.08 0.88
CA VAL A 32 -9.19 -8.66 0.26
C VAL A 32 -8.03 -9.00 1.20
N ASP A 33 -6.99 -9.64 0.67
CA ASP A 33 -5.77 -9.96 1.39
C ASP A 33 -4.90 -8.71 1.55
N VAL A 34 -4.34 -8.50 2.73
CA VAL A 34 -3.35 -7.44 2.96
C VAL A 34 -1.94 -8.02 2.79
N LYS A 35 -1.14 -7.39 1.94
CA LYS A 35 0.30 -7.63 1.82
C LYS A 35 1.07 -6.48 2.47
N PRO A 36 1.47 -6.61 3.73
CA PRO A 36 2.20 -5.55 4.41
C PRO A 36 3.66 -5.48 3.93
N ILE A 37 4.18 -4.25 3.82
CA ILE A 37 5.59 -3.95 3.60
C ILE A 37 6.10 -3.13 4.78
N PRO A 38 7.03 -3.65 5.59
CA PRO A 38 7.61 -2.93 6.72
C PRO A 38 8.38 -1.68 6.30
N CYS A 39 8.07 -0.53 6.91
CA CYS A 39 8.88 0.68 6.84
C CYS A 39 9.73 0.82 8.11
N ASP A 40 10.98 1.24 7.95
CA ASP A 40 11.94 1.27 9.05
C ASP A 40 11.81 2.58 9.85
N ALA A 41 11.78 2.48 11.19
CA ALA A 41 11.81 3.65 12.07
C ALA A 41 13.09 4.50 11.86
N ARG A 42 14.21 3.88 11.49
CA ARG A 42 15.50 4.55 11.22
C ARG A 42 15.46 5.44 9.98
N SER A 43 14.57 5.13 9.02
CA SER A 43 14.32 6.00 7.86
C SER A 43 13.16 6.98 8.11
N GLY A 44 12.64 7.08 9.34
CA GLY A 44 11.45 7.90 9.63
C GLY A 44 10.17 7.33 9.02
N TYR A 45 10.12 6.02 8.78
CA TYR A 45 9.01 5.32 8.13
C TYR A 45 8.69 5.81 6.70
N HIS A 46 9.69 6.38 6.03
CA HIS A 46 9.62 6.64 4.59
C HIS A 46 9.47 5.34 3.78
N LEU A 47 8.95 5.46 2.55
CA LEU A 47 8.68 4.31 1.71
C LEU A 47 9.99 3.58 1.37
N PRO A 48 9.99 2.24 1.31
CA PRO A 48 11.15 1.50 0.82
C PRO A 48 11.39 1.81 -0.67
N PRO A 49 12.59 1.52 -1.20
CA PRO A 49 12.88 1.67 -2.62
C PRO A 49 11.81 0.99 -3.48
N VAL A 50 11.39 1.65 -4.56
CA VAL A 50 10.27 1.19 -5.39
C VAL A 50 10.51 -0.21 -5.97
N GLU A 51 11.76 -0.63 -6.16
CA GLU A 51 12.13 -1.97 -6.62
C GLU A 51 11.83 -3.04 -5.57
N ALA A 52 11.88 -2.71 -4.28
CA ALA A 52 11.45 -3.60 -3.21
C ALA A 52 9.93 -3.77 -3.22
N ILE A 53 9.20 -2.69 -3.48
CA ILE A 53 7.73 -2.68 -3.58
C ILE A 53 7.29 -3.47 -4.83
N GLU A 54 7.95 -3.25 -5.95
CA GLU A 54 7.66 -3.93 -7.22
C GLU A 54 7.84 -5.45 -7.11
N ARG A 55 8.84 -5.93 -6.35
CA ARG A 55 9.00 -7.36 -6.07
C ARG A 55 7.87 -7.95 -5.22
N ALA A 56 7.15 -7.13 -4.47
CA ALA A 56 5.96 -7.56 -3.73
C ALA A 56 4.71 -7.63 -4.63
N VAL A 57 4.70 -7.03 -5.82
CA VAL A 57 3.57 -7.10 -6.73
C VAL A 57 3.48 -8.51 -7.34
N GLY A 58 2.37 -9.20 -7.08
CA GLY A 58 2.03 -10.51 -7.63
C GLY A 58 0.77 -10.50 -8.48
N ALA A 59 0.38 -11.67 -8.99
CA ALA A 59 -0.78 -11.79 -9.89
C ALA A 59 -2.13 -11.39 -9.25
N ARG A 60 -2.23 -11.45 -7.93
CA ARG A 60 -3.43 -11.05 -7.17
C ARG A 60 -3.38 -9.61 -6.66
N THR A 61 -2.22 -8.94 -6.74
CA THR A 61 -2.09 -7.56 -6.27
C THR A 61 -2.86 -6.63 -7.20
N LYS A 62 -3.81 -5.87 -6.65
CA LYS A 62 -4.65 -4.94 -7.40
C LYS A 62 -4.57 -3.49 -6.97
N GLY A 63 -3.91 -3.20 -5.85
CA GLY A 63 -3.72 -1.81 -5.46
C GLY A 63 -2.66 -1.61 -4.40
N ILE A 64 -2.28 -0.34 -4.24
CA ILE A 64 -1.36 0.14 -3.20
C ILE A 64 -2.07 1.26 -2.46
N LEU A 65 -2.26 1.13 -1.13
CA LEU A 65 -2.88 2.19 -0.34
C LEU A 65 -1.82 3.01 0.40
N LEU A 66 -1.78 4.30 0.09
CA LEU A 66 -0.95 5.31 0.75
C LEU A 66 -1.79 6.15 1.71
N CYS A 67 -1.25 6.39 2.92
CA CYS A 67 -1.75 7.36 3.88
C CYS A 67 -0.69 8.45 4.05
N ALA A 68 -1.01 9.71 3.74
CA ALA A 68 -0.08 10.83 3.78
C ALA A 68 -0.76 12.10 4.34
N PRO A 69 -0.31 12.65 5.48
CA PRO A 69 0.67 12.07 6.40
C PRO A 69 0.22 10.71 6.94
N SER A 70 1.15 9.79 7.10
CA SER A 70 0.85 8.41 7.52
C SER A 70 0.35 8.35 8.96
N ASN A 71 -0.69 7.57 9.20
CA ASN A 71 -1.14 7.18 10.53
C ASN A 71 -0.69 5.73 10.79
N PRO A 72 0.14 5.45 11.82
CA PRO A 72 0.38 6.26 13.03
C PRO A 72 1.69 7.05 13.08
N THR A 73 2.51 7.04 12.03
CA THR A 73 3.90 7.52 12.11
C THR A 73 4.05 9.04 11.98
N GLY A 74 3.06 9.72 11.42
CA GLY A 74 3.11 11.13 11.05
C GLY A 74 3.94 11.42 9.79
N THR A 75 4.51 10.40 9.13
CA THR A 75 5.42 10.58 8.00
C THR A 75 4.70 11.20 6.81
N ALA A 76 5.21 12.32 6.31
CA ALA A 76 4.80 12.89 5.04
C ALA A 76 5.76 12.40 3.94
N TYR A 77 5.24 11.63 2.99
CA TYR A 77 6.05 11.16 1.86
C TYR A 77 6.46 12.34 0.98
N THR A 78 7.67 12.26 0.44
CA THR A 78 8.19 13.19 -0.55
C THR A 78 7.44 13.03 -1.88
N ALA A 79 7.45 14.08 -2.70
CA ALA A 79 6.88 13.99 -4.05
C ALA A 79 7.51 12.86 -4.88
N ALA A 80 8.83 12.69 -4.78
CA ALA A 80 9.55 11.64 -5.50
C ALA A 80 9.12 10.21 -5.09
N GLU A 81 8.86 9.99 -3.80
CA GLU A 81 8.31 8.71 -3.32
C GLU A 81 6.92 8.44 -3.89
N VAL A 82 6.03 9.44 -3.84
CA VAL A 82 4.67 9.31 -4.35
C VAL A 82 4.67 9.09 -5.87
N ASP A 83 5.47 9.86 -6.61
CA ASP A 83 5.61 9.74 -8.06
C ASP A 83 6.11 8.34 -8.45
N ALA A 84 7.07 7.78 -7.71
CA ALA A 84 7.56 6.43 -7.95
C ALA A 84 6.47 5.35 -7.76
N ILE A 85 5.61 5.49 -6.74
CA ILE A 85 4.45 4.62 -6.54
C ILE A 85 3.43 4.79 -7.67
N CYS A 86 3.10 6.02 -8.04
CA CYS A 86 2.15 6.28 -9.12
C CYS A 86 2.62 5.70 -10.45
N GLU A 87 3.91 5.84 -10.79
CA GLU A 87 4.47 5.24 -11.99
C GLU A 87 4.50 3.70 -11.92
N LEU A 88 4.78 3.12 -10.75
CA LEU A 88 4.66 1.67 -10.56
C LEU A 88 3.22 1.21 -10.77
N ALA A 89 2.24 1.89 -10.18
CA ALA A 89 0.82 1.56 -10.29
C ALA A 89 0.35 1.61 -11.75
N LYS A 90 0.73 2.64 -12.51
CA LYS A 90 0.45 2.72 -13.95
C LYS A 90 1.07 1.58 -14.75
N ARG A 91 2.35 1.26 -14.51
CA ARG A 91 3.05 0.18 -15.24
C ARG A 91 2.47 -1.20 -14.95
N ARG A 92 1.92 -1.40 -13.75
CA ARG A 92 1.41 -2.69 -13.26
C ARG A 92 -0.10 -2.80 -13.26
N ASP A 93 -0.81 -1.77 -13.75
CA ASP A 93 -2.27 -1.69 -13.78
C ASP A 93 -2.90 -1.90 -12.39
N LEU A 94 -2.40 -1.13 -11.41
CA LEU A 94 -2.85 -1.16 -10.01
C LEU A 94 -3.66 0.09 -9.68
N TRP A 95 -4.64 -0.05 -8.77
CA TRP A 95 -5.30 1.04 -8.06
C TRP A 95 -4.38 1.78 -7.09
#